data_AF-A0A9E2X216-F1
#
_entry.id   AF-A0A9E2X216-F1
#
_cell.length_a   1.000
_cell.length_b   1.000
_cell.length_c   1.000
_cell.angle_alpha   90.00
_cell.angle_beta   90.00
_cell.angle_gamma   90.00
#
_symmetry.space_group_name_H-M   'P 1'
#
loop_
_entity.id
_entity.type
_entity.pdbx_description
1 polymer ?
#
loop_
_entity_poly.entity_id
_entity_poly.type
_entity_poly.pdbx_seq_one_letter_code
_entity_poly.pdbx_strand_id
1 'polypeptide(L)' 'LSYPELPRDVLEGKEMARKKICRTFSDCTTAPRNGMISGCFPLDPFYKELPEAKELKTIKTS' A
#
# COMPACT_ATOMS: atom_id res chain seq x y z
N LEU A 1 -0.43 2.53 5.29
CA LEU A 1 -0.68 3.79 4.54
C LEU A 1 0.35 3.87 3.41
N SER A 2 0.02 4.36 2.21
CA SER A 2 0.99 4.36 1.10
C SER A 2 2.12 5.39 1.27
N TYR A 3 1.87 6.48 2.00
CA TYR A 3 2.85 7.53 2.28
C TYR A 3 2.78 8.00 3.75
N PRO A 4 3.31 7.21 4.72
CA PRO A 4 3.29 7.55 6.15
C PRO A 4 3.95 8.89 6.47
N GLU A 5 5.05 9.20 5.78
CA GLU A 5 5.84 10.43 6.00
C GLU A 5 5.20 11.70 5.43
N LEU A 6 4.09 11.60 4.70
CA LEU A 6 3.50 12.73 3.97
C LEU A 6 3.29 13.98 4.84
N PRO A 7 2.76 13.89 6.08
CA PRO A 7 2.59 15.08 6.91
C PRO A 7 3.92 15.78 7.23
N ARG A 8 4.98 15.01 7.50
CA ARG A 8 6.33 15.54 7.77
C ARG A 8 6.90 16.20 6.52
N ASP A 9 6.87 15.53 5.37
CA ASP A 9 7.44 16.05 4.13
C ASP A 9 6.76 17.34 3.68
N VAL A 10 5.44 17.46 3.87
CA VAL A 10 4.68 18.69 3.58
C VAL A 10 5.11 19.83 4.50
N LEU A 11 5.24 19.60 5.81
CA LEU A 11 5.66 20.62 6.77
C LEU A 11 7.10 21.10 6.53
N GLU A 12 7.97 20.20 6.06
CA GLU A 12 9.36 20.53 5.72
C GLU A 12 9.52 21.14 4.32
N GLY A 13 8.42 21.33 3.57
CA GLY A 13 8.45 21.90 2.22
C GLY A 13 9.17 21.01 1.20
N LYS A 14 9.30 19.71 1.47
CA LYS A 14 9.95 18.75 0.58
C LYS A 14 9.10 18.51 -0.66
N GLU A 15 9.76 18.17 -1.76
CA GLU A 15 9.07 17.72 -2.97
C GLU A 15 8.29 16.44 -2.67
N MET A 16 7.02 16.41 -3.08
CA MET A 16 6.13 15.28 -2.85
C MET A 16 6.65 14.02 -3.56
N ALA A 17 6.87 12.94 -2.81
CA ALA A 17 7.27 11.66 -3.38
C ALA A 17 6.10 10.98 -4.12
N ARG A 18 5.86 11.40 -5.38
CA ARG A 18 4.72 10.94 -6.22
C ARG A 18 4.57 9.41 -6.28
N LYS A 19 5.68 8.66 -6.20
CA LYS A 19 5.68 7.19 -6.21
C LYS A 19 4.98 6.56 -4.99
N LYS A 20 4.86 7.29 -3.87
CA LYS A 20 4.19 6.84 -2.63
C LYS A 20 2.71 7.21 -2.58
N ILE A 21 2.21 7.98 -3.54
CA ILE A 21 0.79 8.37 -3.59
C ILE A 21 -0.07 7.18 -3.99
N CYS A 22 -1.17 7.00 -3.26
CA CYS A 22 -2.14 5.93 -3.53
C CYS A 22 -2.72 6.07 -4.94
N ARG A 23 -2.74 4.97 -5.69
CA ARG A 23 -3.34 4.89 -7.04
C ARG A 23 -4.58 3.98 -7.07
N THR A 24 -5.26 3.87 -5.94
CA THR A 24 -6.56 3.19 -5.80
C THR A 24 -6.54 1.71 -6.20
N PHE A 25 -5.47 1.00 -5.87
CA PHE A 25 -5.36 -0.45 -6.10
C PHE A 25 -6.37 -1.29 -5.33
N SER A 26 -6.96 -0.71 -4.28
CA SER A 26 -7.91 -1.33 -3.34
C SER A 26 -7.35 -2.49 -2.51
N ASP A 27 -6.05 -2.78 -2.59
CA ASP A 27 -5.40 -3.84 -1.83
C ASP A 27 -5.59 -3.70 -0.30
N CYS A 28 -5.62 -2.45 0.19
CA CYS A 28 -5.85 -2.16 1.62
C CYS A 28 -7.27 -2.53 2.11
N THR A 29 -8.23 -2.71 1.20
CA THR A 29 -9.60 -3.15 1.53
C THR A 29 -9.87 -4.57 1.07
N THR A 30 -9.31 -5.01 -0.05
CA THR A 30 -9.44 -6.39 -0.54
C THR A 30 -8.78 -7.39 0.40
N ALA A 31 -7.58 -7.09 0.92
CA ALA A 31 -6.89 -7.99 1.83
C ALA A 31 -7.69 -8.32 3.12
N PRO A 32 -8.15 -7.34 3.91
CA PRO A 32 -8.93 -7.64 5.12
C PRO A 32 -10.29 -8.27 4.86
N ARG A 33 -10.91 -8.04 3.69
CA ARG A 33 -12.15 -8.76 3.30
C ARG A 33 -11.93 -10.26 3.06
N ASN A 34 -10.68 -10.69 2.90
CA ASN A 34 -10.29 -12.09 2.72
C ASN A 34 -9.49 -12.62 3.93
N GLY A 35 -9.61 -11.99 5.10
CA GLY A 35 -8.96 -12.46 6.34
C GLY A 35 -7.47 -12.15 6.46
N MET A 36 -6.90 -11.37 5.54
CA MET A 36 -5.48 -10.96 5.58
C MET A 36 -5.31 -9.59 6.24
N ILE A 37 -4.06 -9.23 6.57
CA ILE A 37 -3.76 -7.91 7.13
C ILE A 37 -4.06 -6.77 6.13
N SER A 38 -4.49 -5.61 6.64
CA SER A 38 -4.66 -4.41 5.81
C SER A 38 -3.31 -3.73 5.54
N GLY A 39 -3.04 -3.38 4.29
CA GLY A 39 -1.73 -2.89 3.89
C GLY A 39 -1.68 -2.24 2.52
N CYS A 40 -0.56 -1.57 2.22
CA CYS A 40 -0.30 -1.03 0.88
C CYS A 40 0.69 -1.93 0.10
N PHE A 41 0.23 -3.13 -0.25
CA PHE A 41 1.00 -4.15 -0.97
C PHE A 41 1.74 -3.72 -2.27
N PRO A 42 1.28 -2.74 -3.06
CA PRO A 42 1.97 -2.35 -4.29
C PRO A 42 2.98 -1.21 -4.14
N LEU A 43 2.92 -0.42 -3.06
CA LEU A 43 3.75 0.80 -2.90
C LEU A 43 4.66 0.76 -1.68
N ASP A 44 4.23 0.09 -0.60
CA ASP A 44 5.00 0.00 0.63
C ASP A 44 5.93 -1.24 0.56
N PRO A 45 7.26 -1.06 0.66
CA PRO A 45 8.21 -2.16 0.59
C PRO A 45 7.92 -3.27 1.60
N PHE A 46 7.56 -2.91 2.84
CA PHE A 46 7.28 -3.88 3.90
C PHE A 46 6.14 -4.82 3.48
N TYR A 47 5.00 -4.25 3.06
CA TYR A 47 3.85 -5.06 2.63
C TYR A 47 4.12 -5.82 1.33
N LYS A 48 4.96 -5.29 0.44
CA LYS A 48 5.28 -5.93 -0.84
C LYS A 48 6.10 -7.21 -0.67
N GLU A 49 6.91 -7.30 0.39
CA GLU A 49 7.76 -8.46 0.69
C GLU A 49 7.04 -9.57 1.44
N LEU A 50 5.87 -9.29 2.02
CA LEU A 50 5.06 -10.27 2.74
C LEU A 50 4.46 -11.34 1.80
N PRO A 51 4.28 -12.59 2.25
CA PRO A 51 3.68 -13.66 1.46
C PRO A 51 2.25 -13.32 1.00
N GLU A 52 1.48 -12.59 1.80
CA GLU A 52 0.13 -12.11 1.50
C GLU A 52 0.08 -11.25 0.23
N ALA A 53 1.19 -10.61 -0.17
CA ALA A 53 1.26 -9.85 -1.42
C ALA A 53 1.08 -10.75 -2.66
N LYS A 54 1.55 -12.00 -2.60
CA LYS A 54 1.36 -12.99 -3.67
C LYS A 54 -0.05 -13.54 -3.64
N GLU A 55 -0.55 -13.87 -2.45
CA GLU A 55 -1.91 -14.36 -2.25
C GLU A 55 -2.96 -13.35 -2.76
N LEU A 56 -2.78 -12.06 -2.43
CA LEU A 56 -3.69 -11.00 -2.88
C LEU A 56 -3.75 -10.86 -4.40
N LYS A 57 -2.64 -11.10 -5.12
CA LYS A 57 -2.62 -11.08 -6.59
C LYS A 57 -3.46 -12.23 -7.17
N THR A 58 -3.39 -13.40 -6.55
CA THR A 58 -4.22 -14.56 -6.92
C THR A 58 -5.71 -14.26 -6.68
N ILE A 59 -6.05 -13.72 -5.50
CA ILE A 59 -7.42 -13.34 -5.13
C ILE A 59 -8.02 -12.35 -6.14
N LYS A 60 -7.26 -11.33 -6.56
CA LYS A 60 -7.74 -10.29 -7.49
C LYS A 60 -7.87 -10.74 -8.95
N THR A 61 -7.27 -11.87 -9.30
CA THR A 61 -7.31 -12.44 -10.66
C THR A 61 -8.37 -13.54 -10.78
N SER A 62 -8.92 -13.99 -9.66
CA SER A 62 -10.05 -14.92 -9.58
C SER A 62 -11.37 -14.21 -9.83
#